data_AF-A0A1I4G3I0-F1
#
_entry.id   AF-A0A1I4G3I0-F1
#
_cell.length_a   1.000
_cell.length_b   1.000
_cell.length_c   1.000
_cell.angle_alpha   90.00
_cell.angle_beta   90.00
_cell.angle_gamma   90.00
#
_symmetry.space_group_name_H-M   'P 1'
#
loop_
_entity.id
_entity.type
_entity.pdbx_description
1 polymer ?
#
loop_
_entity_poly.entity_id
_entity_poly.type
_entity_poly.pdbx_seq_one_letter_code
_entity_poly.pdbx_strand_id
1 'polypeptide(L)'
;MTGATDDAIRTAPSAHSLLAAPRPRSGLVQWTLCRRRHKVHKHRNLLAHAPERLHEEISADYTDMIYAATPEEIETRRKAFLRKWRLKCRAVADSLEEAGERLFAFTRLPPSQWKSARTTNAIERLHEEFKRRIKTQTVLPSAETAAMLFWALMASGQISMRKIDGWQTLPTKPLDQQIDLAA
;
A
#
# COMPACT_ATOMS: atom_id res chain seq x y z
N MET A 1 -5.98 -14.41 63.88
CA MET A 1 -7.00 -14.46 62.81
C MET A 1 -7.19 -13.04 62.34
N THR A 2 -6.82 -12.57 61.15
CA THR A 2 -6.43 -13.11 59.84
C THR A 2 -5.93 -11.86 59.07
N GLY A 3 -4.70 -11.82 58.54
CA GLY A 3 -4.36 -12.15 57.13
C GLY A 3 -4.59 -10.92 56.21
N ALA A 4 -3.54 -10.22 55.75
CA ALA A 4 -2.91 -10.36 54.41
C ALA A 4 -3.88 -9.96 53.26
N THR A 5 -3.64 -9.02 52.34
CA THR A 5 -2.51 -8.77 51.41
C THR A 5 -2.75 -7.39 50.76
N ASP A 6 -1.87 -6.40 50.89
CA ASP A 6 -0.78 -6.04 49.95
C ASP A 6 -0.89 -6.45 48.47
N ASP A 7 -0.58 -5.47 47.62
CA ASP A 7 -0.15 -5.54 46.21
C ASP A 7 -1.07 -6.11 45.11
N ALA A 8 -1.59 -5.20 44.26
CA ALA A 8 -1.65 -5.40 42.80
C ALA A 8 -1.98 -4.09 42.03
N ILE A 9 -0.95 -3.49 41.43
CA ILE A 9 -0.89 -3.13 39.99
C ILE A 9 -1.94 -2.08 39.51
N ARG A 10 -1.62 -0.87 39.04
CA ARG A 10 -0.55 -0.49 38.11
C ARG A 10 -0.34 1.03 38.11
N THR A 11 0.89 1.42 38.42
CA THR A 11 1.48 2.74 38.19
C THR A 11 1.32 3.13 36.71
N ALA A 12 0.60 4.22 36.43
CA ALA A 12 0.72 4.90 35.14
C ALA A 12 2.10 5.57 35.11
N PRO A 13 2.93 5.35 34.07
CA PRO A 13 4.22 6.00 34.01
C PRO A 13 4.01 7.51 33.81
N SER A 14 4.61 8.29 34.70
CA SER A 14 4.80 9.73 34.58
C SER A 14 5.34 10.08 33.19
N ALA A 15 4.82 11.16 32.60
CA ALA A 15 5.06 11.65 31.24
C ALA A 15 6.54 11.95 30.89
N HIS A 16 7.47 11.72 31.81
CA HIS A 16 8.90 12.00 31.64
C HIS A 16 9.70 10.90 30.91
N SER A 17 9.15 9.69 30.72
CA SER A 17 9.86 8.55 30.11
C SER A 17 9.67 8.41 28.58
N LEU A 18 8.91 9.29 27.94
CA LEU A 18 8.71 9.31 26.48
C LEU A 18 9.81 10.07 25.70
N LEU A 19 10.83 10.59 26.38
CA LEU A 19 11.88 11.45 25.79
C LEU A 19 13.10 10.70 25.21
N ALA A 20 13.04 9.38 25.06
CA ALA A 20 14.13 8.57 24.49
C ALA A 20 13.85 8.04 23.06
N ALA A 21 12.95 8.68 22.31
CA ALA A 21 12.82 8.41 20.88
C ALA A 21 13.79 9.30 20.08
N PRO A 22 14.67 8.75 19.22
CA PRO A 22 15.58 9.55 18.41
C PRO A 22 14.77 10.49 17.52
N ARG A 23 14.96 11.81 17.68
CA ARG A 23 14.36 12.81 16.80
C ARG A 23 14.94 12.63 15.39
N PRO A 24 14.13 12.38 14.35
CA PRO A 24 14.66 12.37 13.00
C PRO A 24 15.09 13.80 12.64
N ARG A 25 16.39 13.97 12.42
CA ARG A 25 16.95 15.24 11.92
C ARG A 25 16.32 15.55 10.56
N SER A 26 15.97 16.82 10.42
CA SER A 26 15.53 17.51 9.20
C SER A 26 16.01 16.90 7.88
N GLY A 27 15.07 16.71 6.97
CA GLY A 27 15.33 16.43 5.56
C GLY A 27 14.56 15.21 5.06
N LEU A 28 13.40 15.46 4.45
CA LEU A 28 12.80 14.54 3.48
C LEU A 28 12.71 13.07 3.92
N VAL A 29 11.99 12.80 5.01
CA VAL A 29 11.45 11.46 5.26
C VAL A 29 10.38 11.21 4.20
N GLN A 30 10.82 10.75 3.04
CA GLN A 30 10.01 10.33 1.92
C GLN A 30 9.14 9.14 2.34
N TRP A 31 8.01 9.44 2.97
CA TRP A 31 6.78 8.65 2.87
C TRP A 31 6.91 7.13 3.09
N THR A 32 7.69 6.70 4.06
CA THR A 32 7.79 5.27 4.42
C THR A 32 6.49 4.71 5.06
N LEU A 33 5.39 5.45 5.01
CA LEU A 33 4.11 5.21 5.70
C LEU A 33 2.90 4.96 4.78
N CYS A 34 3.10 4.51 3.53
CA CYS A 34 1.98 4.01 2.71
C CYS A 34 2.28 2.60 2.20
N ARG A 35 2.04 1.61 3.07
CA ARG A 35 2.13 0.16 2.84
C ARG A 35 1.13 -0.39 1.80
N ARG A 36 0.68 0.44 0.85
CA ARG A 36 -0.26 0.10 -0.24
C ARG A 36 0.07 0.88 -1.52
N ARG A 37 1.27 0.66 -2.05
CA ARG A 37 1.61 0.99 -3.45
C ARG A 37 2.34 -0.16 -4.12
N HIS A 38 1.83 -1.39 -3.95
CA HIS A 38 2.48 -2.63 -4.37
C HIS A 38 2.91 -2.60 -5.85
N LYS A 39 2.12 -2.02 -6.76
CA LYS A 39 2.41 -2.10 -8.21
C LYS A 39 3.51 -1.15 -8.68
N VAL A 40 3.40 0.14 -8.36
CA VAL A 40 4.40 1.14 -8.79
C VAL A 40 5.73 0.95 -8.07
N HIS A 41 5.70 0.61 -6.78
CA HIS A 41 6.93 0.38 -6.03
C HIS A 41 7.57 -0.93 -6.44
N LYS A 42 6.78 -1.98 -6.73
CA LYS A 42 7.38 -3.20 -7.28
C LYS A 42 7.98 -2.95 -8.65
N HIS A 43 7.29 -2.22 -9.52
CA HIS A 43 7.83 -1.85 -10.83
C HIS A 43 9.18 -1.12 -10.72
N ARG A 44 9.27 -0.09 -9.87
CA ARG A 44 10.54 0.61 -9.58
C ARG A 44 11.62 -0.30 -9.01
N ASN A 45 11.23 -1.24 -8.13
CA ASN A 45 12.16 -2.22 -7.57
C ASN A 45 12.70 -3.16 -8.66
N LEU A 46 11.85 -3.63 -9.59
CA LEU A 46 12.30 -4.44 -10.73
C LEU A 46 13.30 -3.68 -11.61
N LEU A 47 13.04 -2.39 -11.89
CA LEU A 47 13.96 -1.55 -12.67
C LEU A 47 15.29 -1.32 -11.94
N ALA A 48 15.29 -1.22 -10.61
CA ALA A 48 16.51 -1.07 -9.83
C ALA A 48 17.44 -2.28 -9.90
N HIS A 49 16.90 -3.48 -10.12
CA HIS A 49 17.69 -4.71 -10.28
C HIS A 49 18.18 -4.97 -11.71
N ALA A 50 17.69 -4.21 -12.69
CA ALA A 50 17.97 -4.43 -14.10
C ALA A 50 18.86 -3.33 -14.70
N PRO A 51 19.71 -3.66 -15.69
CA PRO A 51 20.42 -2.65 -16.47
C PRO A 51 19.45 -1.84 -17.33
N GLU A 52 19.75 -0.55 -17.55
CA GLU A 52 18.87 0.44 -18.20
C GLU A 52 18.37 0.01 -19.60
N ARG A 53 19.20 -0.74 -20.34
CA ARG A 53 18.87 -1.27 -21.68
C ARG A 53 17.63 -2.18 -21.68
N LEU A 54 17.33 -2.83 -20.56
CA LEU A 54 16.22 -3.77 -20.41
C LEU A 54 15.00 -3.12 -19.75
N HIS A 55 15.08 -1.85 -19.32
CA HIS A 55 14.01 -1.19 -18.57
C HIS A 55 12.72 -1.09 -19.38
N GLU A 56 12.81 -0.77 -20.67
CA GLU A 56 11.65 -0.67 -21.55
C GLU A 56 10.94 -2.03 -21.69
N GLU A 57 11.71 -3.10 -21.92
CA GLU A 57 11.19 -4.46 -22.08
C GLU A 57 10.55 -4.98 -20.78
N ILE A 58 11.19 -4.73 -19.62
CA ILE A 58 10.63 -5.08 -18.31
C ILE A 58 9.32 -4.32 -18.06
N SER A 59 9.28 -3.03 -18.43
CA SER A 59 8.10 -2.20 -18.23
C SER A 59 6.93 -2.64 -19.09
N ALA A 60 7.19 -3.02 -20.33
CA ALA A 60 6.18 -3.57 -21.24
C ALA A 60 5.62 -4.90 -20.69
N ASP A 61 6.49 -5.87 -20.40
CA ASP A 61 6.08 -7.19 -19.89
C ASP A 61 5.34 -7.08 -18.55
N TYR A 62 5.81 -6.19 -17.66
CA TYR A 62 5.17 -5.95 -16.36
C TYR A 62 3.78 -5.32 -16.52
N THR A 63 3.65 -4.35 -17.42
CA THR A 63 2.37 -3.70 -17.70
C THR A 63 1.38 -4.70 -18.30
N ASP A 64 1.82 -5.53 -19.25
CA ASP A 64 0.97 -6.56 -19.87
C ASP A 64 0.45 -7.58 -18.83
N MET A 65 1.31 -8.00 -17.90
CA MET A 65 0.93 -8.88 -16.80
C MET A 65 -0.08 -8.23 -15.83
N ILE A 66 0.14 -6.97 -15.44
CA ILE A 66 -0.71 -6.28 -14.44
C ILE A 66 -2.07 -5.87 -14.99
N TYR A 67 -2.15 -5.57 -16.29
CA TYR A 67 -3.36 -5.06 -16.95
C TYR A 67 -4.20 -6.12 -17.67
N ALA A 68 -3.81 -7.39 -17.59
CA ALA A 68 -4.60 -8.53 -18.07
C ALA A 68 -6.07 -8.50 -17.60
N ALA A 69 -6.94 -9.11 -18.41
CA ALA A 69 -8.39 -9.06 -18.24
C ALA A 69 -8.91 -10.14 -17.30
N THR A 70 -8.22 -11.29 -17.22
CA THR A 70 -8.63 -12.42 -16.38
C THR A 70 -7.51 -12.91 -15.44
N PRO A 71 -7.83 -13.54 -14.30
CA PRO A 71 -6.83 -14.11 -13.39
C PRO A 71 -5.94 -15.17 -14.06
N GLU A 72 -6.50 -15.96 -14.97
CA GLU A 72 -5.80 -17.03 -15.68
C GLU A 72 -4.77 -16.48 -16.68
N GLU A 73 -5.11 -15.36 -17.34
CA GLU A 73 -4.18 -14.61 -18.18
C GLU A 73 -3.02 -14.04 -17.36
N ILE A 74 -3.31 -13.52 -16.15
CA ILE A 74 -2.28 -13.00 -15.24
C ILE A 74 -1.30 -14.11 -14.87
N GLU A 75 -1.80 -15.30 -14.53
CA GLU A 75 -0.97 -16.44 -14.17
C GLU A 75 -0.10 -16.91 -15.35
N THR A 76 -0.69 -16.99 -16.54
CA THR A 76 0.02 -17.37 -17.77
C THR A 76 1.14 -16.38 -18.09
N ARG A 77 0.84 -15.07 -18.05
CA ARG A 77 1.82 -14.00 -18.27
C ARG A 77 2.89 -13.98 -17.19
N ARG A 78 2.55 -14.27 -15.93
CA ARG A 78 3.52 -14.39 -14.83
C ARG A 78 4.50 -15.54 -15.07
N LYS A 79 4.01 -16.73 -15.45
CA LYS A 79 4.88 -17.88 -15.79
C LYS A 79 5.79 -17.56 -16.97
N ALA A 80 5.27 -16.90 -18.00
CA ALA A 80 6.07 -16.44 -19.14
C ALA A 80 7.12 -15.40 -18.73
N PHE A 81 6.75 -14.44 -17.88
CA PHE A 81 7.66 -13.42 -17.32
C PHE A 81 8.80 -14.09 -16.55
N LEU A 82 8.49 -14.99 -15.62
CA LEU A 82 9.51 -15.68 -14.82
C LEU A 82 10.46 -16.50 -15.69
N ARG A 83 9.96 -17.23 -16.69
CA ARG A 83 10.80 -18.01 -17.61
C ARG A 83 11.75 -17.11 -18.42
N LYS A 84 11.24 -16.00 -18.95
CA LYS A 84 12.02 -15.04 -19.75
C LYS A 84 13.08 -14.34 -18.91
N TRP A 85 12.69 -13.83 -17.74
CA TRP A 85 13.57 -13.02 -16.90
C TRP A 85 14.50 -13.84 -16.02
N ARG A 86 14.20 -15.10 -15.70
CA ARG A 86 15.20 -16.01 -15.10
C ARG A 86 16.43 -16.20 -15.98
N LEU A 87 16.26 -16.20 -17.31
CA LEU A 87 17.36 -16.35 -18.27
C LEU A 87 18.16 -15.05 -18.45
N LYS A 88 17.47 -13.90 -18.49
CA LYS A 88 18.12 -12.58 -18.71
C LYS A 88 18.70 -11.96 -17.44
N CYS A 89 17.94 -11.96 -16.34
CA CYS A 89 18.31 -11.34 -15.08
C CYS A 89 17.59 -12.01 -13.90
N ARG A 90 18.28 -12.92 -13.21
CA ARG A 90 17.72 -13.67 -12.08
C ARG A 90 17.17 -12.78 -10.97
N ALA A 91 17.83 -11.66 -10.66
CA ALA A 91 17.40 -10.73 -9.61
C ALA A 91 15.99 -10.15 -9.85
N VAL A 92 15.61 -9.93 -11.11
CA VAL A 92 14.26 -9.45 -11.48
C VAL A 92 13.22 -10.52 -11.22
N ALA A 93 13.52 -11.78 -11.55
CA ALA A 93 12.64 -12.91 -11.30
C ALA A 93 12.48 -13.20 -9.80
N ASP A 94 13.58 -13.25 -9.05
CA ASP A 94 13.59 -13.47 -7.59
C ASP A 94 12.80 -12.36 -6.86
N SER A 95 12.97 -11.10 -7.30
CA SER A 95 12.18 -9.99 -6.78
C SER A 95 10.69 -10.23 -7.06
N LEU A 96 10.28 -10.58 -8.28
CA LEU A 96 8.86 -10.82 -8.56
C LEU A 96 8.28 -11.97 -7.71
N GLU A 97 9.03 -13.06 -7.52
CA GLU A 97 8.64 -14.18 -6.65
C GLU A 97 8.47 -13.75 -5.19
N GLU A 98 9.35 -12.92 -4.65
CA GLU A 98 9.26 -12.37 -3.29
C GLU A 98 7.92 -11.61 -3.06
N ALA A 99 7.42 -10.93 -4.09
CA ALA A 99 6.15 -10.22 -3.98
C ALA A 99 4.93 -11.16 -3.92
N GLY A 100 5.02 -12.35 -4.52
CA GLY A 100 4.03 -13.42 -4.47
C GLY A 100 2.58 -12.96 -4.65
N GLU A 101 1.69 -13.47 -3.79
CA GLU A 101 0.25 -13.17 -3.79
C GLU A 101 -0.08 -11.70 -3.54
N ARG A 102 0.79 -10.98 -2.82
CA ARG A 102 0.50 -9.62 -2.38
C ARG A 102 0.39 -8.67 -3.55
N LEU A 103 1.09 -8.94 -4.66
CA LEU A 103 0.99 -8.14 -5.88
C LEU A 103 -0.35 -8.34 -6.60
N PHE A 104 -0.91 -9.55 -6.52
CA PHE A 104 -2.11 -9.96 -7.22
C PHE A 104 -3.36 -9.98 -6.36
N ALA A 105 -3.31 -9.51 -5.12
CA ALA A 105 -4.47 -9.46 -4.22
C ALA A 105 -5.73 -8.76 -4.80
N PHE A 106 -5.57 -7.92 -5.84
CA PHE A 106 -6.68 -7.27 -6.55
C PHE A 106 -7.53 -8.25 -7.37
N THR A 107 -7.02 -9.44 -7.73
CA THR A 107 -7.76 -10.44 -8.50
C THR A 107 -8.86 -11.13 -7.70
N ARG A 108 -8.83 -11.00 -6.37
CA ARG A 108 -9.91 -11.44 -5.46
C ARG A 108 -11.17 -10.58 -5.58
N LEU A 109 -11.04 -9.38 -6.14
CA LEU A 109 -12.17 -8.48 -6.37
C LEU A 109 -12.83 -8.78 -7.72
N PRO A 110 -14.10 -8.39 -7.93
CA PRO A 110 -14.72 -8.45 -9.24
C PRO A 110 -13.93 -7.64 -10.29
N PRO A 111 -13.85 -8.09 -11.56
CA PRO A 111 -13.12 -7.38 -12.63
C PRO A 111 -13.53 -5.92 -12.81
N SER A 112 -14.80 -5.60 -12.56
CA SER A 112 -15.33 -4.22 -12.58
C SER A 112 -14.62 -3.28 -11.59
N GLN A 113 -14.14 -3.81 -10.47
CA GLN A 113 -13.44 -3.07 -9.42
C GLN A 113 -11.94 -3.02 -9.64
N TRP A 114 -11.39 -3.84 -10.54
CA TRP A 114 -9.94 -3.95 -10.72
C TRP A 114 -9.32 -2.60 -11.02
N LYS A 115 -9.89 -1.82 -11.95
CA LYS A 115 -9.39 -0.50 -12.33
C LYS A 115 -9.23 0.44 -11.14
N SER A 116 -10.23 0.50 -10.28
CA SER A 116 -10.17 1.29 -9.04
C SER A 116 -9.21 0.68 -8.02
N ALA A 117 -9.12 -0.64 -7.90
CA ALA A 117 -8.17 -1.31 -7.01
C ALA A 117 -6.70 -1.17 -7.48
N ARG A 118 -6.44 -1.01 -8.79
CA ARG A 118 -5.08 -0.78 -9.32
C ARG A 118 -4.60 0.65 -9.07
N THR A 119 -5.51 1.61 -8.88
CA THR A 119 -5.17 3.04 -8.80
C THR A 119 -5.36 3.59 -7.39
N THR A 120 -4.33 4.27 -6.87
CA THR A 120 -4.37 4.93 -5.56
C THR A 120 -4.69 6.42 -5.65
N ASN A 121 -4.98 6.93 -6.85
CA ASN A 121 -5.14 8.36 -7.14
C ASN A 121 -6.11 9.07 -6.19
N ALA A 122 -7.22 8.43 -5.82
CA ALA A 122 -8.19 9.02 -4.90
C ALA A 122 -7.61 9.23 -3.49
N ILE A 123 -6.90 8.23 -2.97
CA ILE A 123 -6.27 8.28 -1.64
C ILE A 123 -5.04 9.20 -1.66
N GLU A 124 -4.29 9.22 -2.75
CA GLU A 124 -3.13 10.10 -2.91
C GLU A 124 -3.53 11.56 -2.93
N ARG A 125 -4.56 11.93 -3.71
CA ARG A 125 -5.14 13.27 -3.71
C ARG A 125 -5.63 13.67 -2.33
N LEU A 126 -6.27 12.73 -1.61
CA LEU A 126 -6.70 12.95 -0.23
C LEU A 126 -5.53 13.24 0.71
N HIS A 127 -4.47 12.42 0.64
CA HIS A 127 -3.29 12.59 1.47
C HIS A 127 -2.52 13.87 1.14
N GLU A 128 -2.41 14.24 -0.12
CA GLU A 128 -1.76 15.48 -0.54
C GLU A 128 -2.52 16.71 -0.02
N GLU A 129 -3.84 16.70 -0.14
CA GLU A 129 -4.68 17.79 0.37
C GLU A 129 -4.63 17.89 1.89
N PHE A 130 -4.66 16.74 2.58
CA PHE A 130 -4.48 16.69 4.03
C PHE A 130 -3.13 17.26 4.45
N LYS A 131 -2.05 16.89 3.73
CA LYS A 131 -0.71 17.43 3.98
C LYS A 131 -0.61 18.91 3.72
N ARG A 132 -1.29 19.44 2.69
CA ARG A 132 -1.33 20.87 2.41
C ARG A 132 -1.89 21.65 3.60
N ARG A 133 -2.93 21.11 4.27
CA ARG A 133 -3.57 21.76 5.42
C ARG A 133 -2.76 21.67 6.70
N ILE A 134 -2.17 20.51 6.96
CA ILE A 134 -1.26 20.34 8.10
C ILE A 134 -0.01 21.21 7.93
N LYS A 135 0.52 21.36 6.70
CA LYS A 135 1.71 22.18 6.46
C LYS A 135 1.52 23.64 6.92
N THR A 136 0.30 24.17 6.85
CA THR A 136 -0.04 25.52 7.33
C THR A 136 -0.23 25.57 8.84
N GLN A 137 -0.57 24.45 9.48
CA GLN A 137 -0.70 24.35 10.93
C GLN A 137 0.63 23.88 11.55
N THR A 138 1.40 24.83 12.06
CA THR A 138 2.77 24.62 12.56
C THR A 138 2.88 23.59 13.68
N VAL A 139 1.84 23.38 14.49
CA VAL A 139 1.77 22.31 15.50
C VAL A 139 0.32 21.83 15.63
N LEU A 140 0.11 20.51 15.59
CA LEU A 140 -1.17 19.90 15.94
C LEU A 140 -1.17 19.63 17.46
N PRO A 141 -2.11 20.20 18.23
CA PRO A 141 -2.11 20.09 19.69
C PRO A 141 -2.42 18.67 20.20
N SER A 142 -3.16 17.86 19.43
CA SER A 142 -3.43 16.45 19.76
C SER A 142 -3.77 15.60 18.52
N ALA A 143 -3.75 14.28 18.68
CA ALA A 143 -4.17 13.34 17.63
C ALA A 143 -5.67 13.49 17.28
N GLU A 144 -6.48 13.92 18.25
CA GLU A 144 -7.91 14.17 18.06
C GLU A 144 -8.15 15.37 17.14
N THR A 145 -7.35 16.44 17.27
CA THR A 145 -7.40 17.58 16.34
C THR A 145 -7.03 17.17 14.92
N ALA A 146 -6.06 16.27 14.74
CA ALA A 146 -5.74 15.74 13.42
C ALA A 146 -6.91 14.95 12.81
N ALA A 147 -7.61 14.14 13.61
CA ALA A 147 -8.80 13.41 13.18
C ALA A 147 -9.96 14.36 12.82
N MET A 148 -10.17 15.42 13.63
CA MET A 148 -11.17 16.44 13.34
C MET A 148 -10.87 17.21 12.06
N LEU A 149 -9.62 17.58 11.80
CA LEU A 149 -9.21 18.24 10.55
C LEU A 149 -9.39 17.33 9.34
N PHE A 150 -9.10 16.03 9.50
CA PHE A 150 -9.35 15.04 8.46
C PHE A 150 -10.84 14.89 8.17
N TRP A 151 -11.68 14.83 9.20
CA TRP A 151 -13.14 14.75 9.05
C TRP A 151 -13.72 16.03 8.44
N ALA A 152 -13.28 17.20 8.89
CA ALA A 152 -13.67 18.49 8.34
C ALA A 152 -13.29 18.62 6.85
N LEU A 153 -12.13 18.10 6.46
CA LEU A 153 -11.73 18.02 5.05
C LEU A 153 -12.69 17.15 4.24
N MET A 154 -13.06 15.98 4.75
CA MET A 154 -14.02 15.08 4.10
C MET A 154 -15.41 15.72 3.99
N ALA A 155 -15.89 16.38 5.05
CA ALA A 155 -17.19 17.05 5.09
C ALA A 155 -17.25 18.31 4.22
N SER A 156 -16.12 19.01 4.04
CA SER A 156 -16.05 20.25 3.24
C SER A 156 -16.35 20.07 1.76
N GLY A 157 -16.36 18.83 1.25
CA GLY A 157 -16.62 18.54 -0.17
C GLY A 157 -15.53 19.04 -1.13
N GLN A 158 -14.45 19.65 -0.62
CA GLN A 158 -13.33 20.15 -1.44
C GLN A 158 -12.58 19.00 -2.16
N ILE A 159 -12.76 17.77 -1.69
CA ILE A 159 -12.30 16.55 -2.34
C ILE A 159 -13.53 15.75 -2.74
N SER A 160 -13.90 15.81 -4.02
CA SER A 160 -14.88 14.89 -4.58
C SER A 160 -14.21 13.54 -4.80
N MET A 161 -14.55 12.55 -3.96
CA MET A 161 -14.21 11.16 -4.24
C MET A 161 -15.15 10.66 -5.33
N ARG A 162 -14.60 10.36 -6.50
CA ARG A 162 -15.34 9.68 -7.56
C ARG A 162 -15.86 8.35 -7.00
N LYS A 163 -17.09 7.97 -7.39
CA LYS A 163 -17.60 6.62 -7.13
C LYS A 163 -16.60 5.60 -7.69
N ILE A 164 -16.33 4.57 -6.90
CA ILE A 164 -15.48 3.44 -7.27
C ILE A 164 -16.09 2.77 -8.51
N ASP A 165 -15.27 2.43 -9.49
CA ASP A 165 -15.71 1.64 -10.63
C ASP A 165 -16.23 0.29 -10.13
N GLY A 166 -17.44 -0.11 -10.54
CA GLY A 166 -18.07 -1.32 -10.02
C GLY A 166 -18.64 -1.18 -8.60
N TRP A 167 -18.92 0.03 -8.10
CA TRP A 167 -19.48 0.26 -6.75
C TRP A 167 -20.73 -0.58 -6.42
N GLN A 168 -21.53 -0.94 -7.44
CA GLN A 168 -22.73 -1.78 -7.30
C GLN A 168 -22.40 -3.21 -6.83
N THR A 169 -21.15 -3.66 -7.03
CA THR A 169 -20.66 -5.00 -6.67
C THR A 169 -19.86 -5.01 -5.36
N LEU A 170 -19.76 -3.88 -4.66
CA LEU A 170 -19.11 -3.80 -3.34
C LEU A 170 -19.78 -4.63 -2.23
N PRO A 171 -21.12 -4.82 -2.18
CA PRO A 171 -21.72 -5.68 -1.16
C PRO A 171 -21.51 -7.18 -1.44
N THR A 172 -21.00 -7.55 -2.62
CA THR A 172 -20.71 -8.93 -2.98
C THR A 172 -19.43 -9.39 -2.27
N LYS A 173 -19.46 -10.60 -1.69
CA LYS A 173 -18.28 -11.19 -1.05
C LYS A 173 -17.12 -11.29 -2.07
N PRO A 174 -15.86 -11.05 -1.65
CA PRO A 174 -14.69 -11.30 -2.49
C PRO A 174 -14.71 -12.73 -3.01
N LEU A 175 -14.20 -12.94 -4.22
CA LEU A 175 -14.05 -14.28 -4.77
C LEU A 175 -12.99 -15.03 -3.94
N ASP A 176 -13.31 -16.25 -3.51
CA ASP A 176 -12.39 -17.15 -2.82
C ASP A 176 -11.26 -17.69 -3.73
N GLN A 177 -11.28 -17.34 -5.03
CA GLN A 177 -10.26 -17.76 -5.98
C GLN A 177 -8.90 -17.14 -5.64
N GLN A 178 -8.05 -17.97 -5.06
CA GLN A 178 -6.64 -17.75 -4.89
C GLN A 178 -5.95 -18.07 -6.23
N ILE A 179 -5.12 -17.15 -6.73
CA ILE A 179 -4.22 -17.51 -7.83
C ILE A 179 -3.23 -18.50 -7.23
N ASP A 180 -3.15 -19.68 -7.83
CA ASP A 180 -2.26 -20.73 -7.36
C ASP A 180 -0.81 -20.24 -7.50
N LEU A 181 -0.16 -20.02 -6.36
CA LEU A 181 1.20 -19.48 -6.31
C LEU A 181 2.28 -20.51 -6.60
N ALA A 182 1.90 -21.78 -6.70
CA ALA A 182 2.81 -22.90 -6.86
C ALA A 182 3.32 -22.98 -8.32
N ALA A 183 4.33 -22.16 -8.65
CA ALA A 183 5.20 -22.35 -9.81
C ALA A 183 6.58 -21.73 -9.57
#